data_AF-N8U6E8-F1
#
_entry.id   AF-N8U6E8-F1
#
_cell.length_a   1.000
_cell.length_b   1.000
_cell.length_c   1.000
_cell.angle_alpha   90.00
_cell.angle_beta   90.00
_cell.angle_gamma   90.00
#
_symmetry.space_group_name_H-M   'P 1'
#
loop_
_entity.id
_entity.type
_entity.pdbx_description
1 polymer ?
#
loop_
_entity_poly.entity_id
_entity_poly.type
_entity_poly.pdbx_seq_one_letter_code
_entity_poly.pdbx_strand_id
1 'polypeptide(L)' 'MNNSIVLRESDIDKAISSGVNVTKSLVQHLENVLIEKALIKAKGNQRLAAELIGMSRTKLGQRARQLAKCKTLEKSRDGY' A
#
# COMPACT_ATOMS: atom_id res chain seq x y z
N MET A 1 -9.64 13.48 -8.95
CA MET A 1 -10.21 13.35 -7.59
C MET A 1 -9.09 12.96 -6.63
N ASN A 2 -8.73 13.83 -5.69
CA ASN A 2 -7.79 13.49 -4.62
C ASN A 2 -8.53 12.61 -3.61
N ASN A 3 -8.44 11.29 -3.75
CA ASN A 3 -8.97 10.35 -2.75
C ASN A 3 -8.00 10.34 -1.55
N SER A 4 -8.07 11.36 -0.70
CA SER A 4 -7.28 11.45 0.53
C SER A 4 -7.82 10.44 1.52
N ILE A 5 -7.13 9.31 1.66
CA ILE A 5 -7.40 8.35 2.73
C ILE A 5 -6.97 9.02 4.04
N VAL A 6 -7.95 9.36 4.89
CA VAL A 6 -7.71 9.89 6.24
C VAL A 6 -7.83 8.72 7.20
N LEU A 7 -6.70 8.24 7.71
CA LEU A 7 -6.69 7.25 8.78
C LEU A 7 -6.80 7.97 10.13
N ARG A 8 -7.84 7.68 10.92
CA ARG A 8 -8.03 8.24 12.26
C ARG A 8 -7.63 7.24 13.33
N GLU A 9 -7.34 7.74 14.52
CA GLU A 9 -7.08 6.90 15.71
C GLU A 9 -8.21 5.90 15.96
N SER A 10 -9.48 6.35 15.84
CA SER A 10 -10.64 5.47 15.97
C SER A 10 -10.69 4.31 14.99
N ASP A 11 -10.06 4.44 13.81
CA ASP A 11 -10.00 3.35 12.83
C ASP A 11 -8.98 2.28 13.25
N ILE A 12 -7.91 2.71 13.93
CA ILE A 12 -6.90 1.81 14.53
C ILE A 12 -7.54 1.04 15.68
N ASP A 13 -8.26 1.71 16.57
CA ASP A 13 -8.95 1.08 17.71
C ASP A 13 -9.97 0.03 17.25
N LYS A 14 -10.75 0.37 16.23
CA LYS A 14 -11.69 -0.57 15.60
C LYS A 14 -10.96 -1.76 15.00
N ALA A 15 -9.84 -1.54 14.30
CA ALA A 15 -9.08 -2.62 13.68
C ALA A 15 -8.46 -3.57 14.72
N ILE A 16 -7.99 -3.05 15.85
CA ILE A 16 -7.48 -3.85 16.98
C ILE A 16 -8.62 -4.67 17.58
N SER A 17 -9.77 -4.03 17.82
CA SER A 17 -10.95 -4.67 18.42
C SER A 17 -11.60 -5.72 17.52
N SER A 18 -11.45 -5.59 16.20
CA SER A 18 -12.02 -6.51 15.19
C SER A 18 -11.17 -7.77 14.97
N GLY A 19 -9.98 -7.85 15.57
CA GLY A 19 -9.12 -9.03 15.56
C GLY A 19 -7.94 -8.97 14.59
N VAL A 20 -7.01 -9.92 14.78
CA VAL A 20 -5.65 -9.92 14.19
C VAL A 20 -5.63 -9.82 12.67
N ASN A 21 -6.59 -10.44 11.97
CA ASN A 21 -6.64 -10.40 10.51
C ASN A 21 -6.97 -9.00 9.97
N VAL A 22 -7.83 -8.25 10.67
CA VAL A 22 -8.18 -6.87 10.30
C VAL A 22 -7.00 -5.95 10.52
N THR A 23 -6.31 -6.08 11.66
CA THR A 23 -5.08 -5.33 11.95
C THR A 23 -3.99 -5.59 10.90
N LYS A 24 -3.76 -6.86 10.52
CA LYS A 24 -2.80 -7.21 9.46
C LYS A 24 -3.18 -6.59 8.11
N SER A 25 -4.46 -6.62 7.76
CA SER A 25 -4.96 -5.99 6.53
C SER A 25 -4.72 -4.48 6.52
N LEU A 26 -4.96 -3.80 7.65
CA LEU A 26 -4.72 -2.37 7.81
C LEU A 26 -3.26 -2.00 7.62
N VAL A 27 -2.35 -2.70 8.31
CA VAL A 27 -0.90 -2.50 8.16
C VAL A 27 -0.46 -2.75 6.72
N GLN A 28 -0.97 -3.81 6.10
CA GLN A 28 -0.66 -4.12 4.70
C GLN A 28 -1.12 -3.02 3.75
N HIS A 29 -2.32 -2.48 3.96
CA HIS A 29 -2.85 -1.39 3.17
C HIS A 29 -1.99 -0.12 3.31
N LEU A 30 -1.59 0.22 4.54
CA LEU A 30 -0.69 1.35 4.78
C LEU A 30 0.68 1.17 4.12
N GLU A 31 1.29 -0.02 4.25
CA GLU A 31 2.54 -0.35 3.53
C GLU A 31 2.38 -0.13 2.01
N ASN A 32 1.26 -0.56 1.44
CA ASN A 32 0.98 -0.44 0.01
C ASN A 32 0.85 1.03 -0.42
N VAL A 33 0.09 1.83 0.33
CA VAL A 33 -0.07 3.27 0.06
C VAL A 33 1.29 3.98 0.12
N LEU A 34 2.12 3.67 1.13
CA LEU A 34 3.46 4.24 1.25
C LEU A 34 4.34 3.89 0.05
N ILE A 35 4.34 2.64 -0.41
CA ILE A 35 5.10 2.20 -1.59
C ILE A 35 4.65 2.96 -2.84
N GLU A 36 3.35 3.09 -3.07
CA GLU A 36 2.82 3.81 -4.23
C GLU A 36 3.23 5.28 -4.22
N LYS A 37 3.05 5.96 -3.08
CA LYS A 37 3.43 7.37 -2.94
C LYS A 37 4.94 7.58 -3.07
N ALA A 38 5.75 6.66 -2.53
CA ALA A 38 7.20 6.70 -2.66
C ALA A 38 7.65 6.53 -4.12
N LEU A 39 7.05 5.58 -4.85
CA LEU A 39 7.33 5.37 -6.27
C LEU A 39 6.93 6.58 -7.11
N ILE A 40 5.79 7.21 -6.83
CA ILE A 40 5.37 8.45 -7.49
C ILE A 40 6.40 9.56 -7.23
N LYS A 41 6.78 9.78 -5.97
CA LYS A 41 7.75 10.80 -5.57
C LYS A 41 9.14 10.56 -6.19
N ALA A 42 9.53 9.30 -6.30
CA ALA A 42 10.80 8.87 -6.91
C ALA A 42 10.74 8.72 -8.44
N LYS A 43 9.62 9.08 -9.09
CA LYS A 43 9.40 8.93 -10.54
C LYS A 43 9.70 7.51 -11.06
N GLY A 44 9.31 6.49 -10.29
CA GLY A 44 9.53 5.08 -10.62
C GLY A 44 10.90 4.52 -10.24
N ASN A 45 11.83 5.33 -9.71
CA ASN A 45 13.11 4.83 -9.23
C ASN A 45 12.93 4.01 -7.93
N GLN A 46 13.00 2.68 -8.05
CA GLN A 46 12.78 1.76 -6.94
C GLN A 46 13.79 1.90 -5.81
N ARG A 47 15.06 2.24 -6.12
CA ARG A 47 16.10 2.40 -5.09
C ARG A 47 15.80 3.64 -4.25
N LEU A 48 15.56 4.77 -4.91
CA LEU A 48 15.21 6.01 -4.23
C LEU A 48 13.89 5.88 -3.45
N ALA A 49 12.88 5.22 -4.02
CA ALA A 49 11.62 4.96 -3.32
C ALA A 49 11.82 4.13 -2.05
N ALA A 50 12.71 3.13 -2.10
CA ALA A 50 13.04 2.27 -0.97
C ALA A 50 13.77 3.04 0.13
N GLU A 51 14.73 3.89 -0.24
CA GLU A 51 15.44 4.80 0.67
C GLU A 51 14.48 5.78 1.35
N LEU A 52 13.51 6.35 0.62
CA LEU A 52 12.53 7.31 1.15
C LEU A 52 11.63 6.73 2.25
N ILE A 53 11.37 5.42 2.25
CA ILE A 53 10.46 4.76 3.22
C ILE A 53 11.19 3.77 4.14
N GLY A 54 12.53 3.77 4.13
CA GLY A 54 13.33 2.88 4.98
C GLY A 54 13.10 1.39 4.71
N MET A 55 12.80 1.00 3.46
CA MET A 55 12.56 -0.39 3.07
C MET A 55 13.73 -0.92 2.23
N SER A 56 13.98 -2.24 2.27
CA SER A 56 14.91 -2.84 1.31
C SER A 56 14.34 -2.79 -0.11
N ARG A 57 15.21 -2.53 -1.10
CA ARG A 57 14.82 -2.53 -2.52
C ARG A 57 14.12 -3.83 -2.92
N THR A 58 14.60 -4.98 -2.43
CA THR A 58 14.03 -6.30 -2.73
C THR A 58 12.60 -6.43 -2.22
N LYS A 59 12.35 -6.06 -0.95
CA LYS A 59 11.00 -6.09 -0.36
C LYS A 59 10.07 -5.15 -1.11
N LEU A 60 10.51 -3.92 -1.41
CA LEU A 60 9.73 -2.96 -2.18
C LEU A 60 9.36 -3.52 -3.56
N GLY A 61 10.33 -4.07 -4.29
CA GLY A 61 10.10 -4.63 -5.62
C GLY A 61 9.11 -5.79 -5.62
N GLN A 62 9.18 -6.69 -4.63
CA GLN A 62 8.22 -7.78 -4.48
C GLN A 62 6.80 -7.26 -4.24
N ARG A 63 6.65 -6.32 -3.30
CA ARG A 63 5.35 -5.72 -2.96
C ARG A 63 4.75 -4.93 -4.12
N ALA A 64 5.55 -4.13 -4.82
CA ALA A 64 5.10 -3.37 -5.99
C ALA A 64 4.56 -4.28 -7.10
N ARG A 65 5.18 -5.45 -7.34
CA ARG A 65 4.67 -6.44 -8.30
C ARG A 65 3.34 -7.07 -7.84
N GLN A 66 3.22 -7.40 -6.56
CA GLN A 66 1.97 -7.93 -6.00
C GLN A 66 0.83 -6.92 -6.14
N LEU A 67 1.09 -5.66 -5.82
CA LEU A 67 0.16 -4.54 -6.00
C LEU A 67 -0.31 -4.39 -7.45
N ALA A 68 0.62 -4.41 -8.40
CA ALA A 68 0.30 -4.34 -9.82
C ALA A 68 -0.59 -5.50 -10.25
N LYS A 69 -0.29 -6.74 -9.79
CA LYS A 69 -1.10 -7.92 -10.11
C LYS A 69 -2.52 -7.82 -9.56
N CYS A 70 -2.69 -7.39 -8.30
CA CYS A 70 -4.01 -7.22 -7.68
C CYS A 70 -4.85 -6.15 -8.41
N LYS A 71 -4.24 -5.01 -8.77
CA LYS A 71 -4.93 -3.95 -9.53
C LYS A 71 -5.34 -4.39 -10.93
N THR A 72 -4.54 -5.21 -11.60
CA THR A 72 -4.91 -5.78 -12.91
C THR A 72 -6.13 -6.68 -12.79
N LEU A 73 -6.22 -7.49 -11.73
CA LEU A 73 -7.38 -8.37 -11.49
C LEU A 73 -8.65 -7.60 -11.14
N GLU A 74 -8.56 -6.51 -10.37
CA GLU A 74 -9.69 -5.63 -10.06
C GLU A 74 -10.22 -4.96 -11.34
N LYS A 75 -9.33 -4.43 -12.19
CA LYS A 75 -9.72 -3.84 -13.49
C LYS A 75 -10.36 -4.83 -14.44
N SER A 76 -9.97 -6.10 -14.41
CA SER A 76 -10.62 -7.16 -15.20
C SER A 76 -11.97 -7.59 -14.64
N ARG A 77 -12.23 -7.37 -13.35
CA ARG A 77 -13.50 -7.71 -12.68
C ARG A 77 -14.55 -6.63 -12.88
N ASP A 78 -14.13 -5.37 -13.00
CA ASP A 78 -15.01 -4.21 -13.16
C ASP A 78 -15.40 -3.91 -14.62
N GLY A 79 -15.10 -4.82 -15.56
CA GLY A 79 -15.70 -4.84 -16.91
C GLY A 79 -15.56 -3.56 -17.73
N TYR A 80 -14.48 -3.46 -18.50
CA TYR A 80 -14.53 -2.77 -19.80
C TYR A 80 -14.91 -3.77 -20.88
#